data_AF-A0A6C0JF59-F1
#
_entry.id   AF-A0A6C0JF59-F1
#
_cell.length_a   1.000
_cell.length_b   1.000
_cell.length_c   1.000
_cell.angle_alpha   90.00
_cell.angle_beta   90.00
_cell.angle_gamma   90.00
#
_symmetry.space_group_name_H-M   'P 1'
#
loop_
_entity.id
_entity.type
_entity.pdbx_description
1 polymer ?
#
loop_
_entity_poly.entity_id
_entity_poly.type
_entity_poly.pdbx_seq_one_letter_code
_entity_poly.pdbx_strand_id
1 'polypeptide(L)'
;MSSVFQKNIQDWVTVDNRIKTLNQQVKGLRENRNLLTNNIFTYAENNSLENAVIQISDGKLKFQNVKQTSPITFKLVKEVLDECIKNDEHVETIINAIKNKRESKVSYDIKRTYS
;
A
#
# COMPACT_ATOMS: atom_id res chain seq x y z
N MET A 1 -23.48 -26.29 18.86
CA MET A 1 -23.33 -24.95 18.24
C MET A 1 -24.63 -24.57 17.57
N SER A 2 -25.01 -23.28 17.56
CA SER A 2 -26.22 -22.86 16.85
C SER A 2 -26.02 -22.96 15.33
N SER A 3 -27.08 -23.29 14.60
CA SER A 3 -27.07 -23.36 13.13
C SER A 3 -26.65 -22.03 12.49
N VAL A 4 -27.05 -20.91 13.09
CA VAL A 4 -26.68 -19.56 12.67
C VAL A 4 -25.19 -19.32 12.77
N PHE A 5 -24.55 -19.73 13.88
CA PHE A 5 -23.11 -19.58 14.05
C PHE A 5 -22.33 -20.36 12.99
N GLN A 6 -22.71 -21.62 12.75
CA GLN A 6 -22.05 -22.45 11.73
C GLN A 6 -22.19 -21.84 10.33
N LYS A 7 -23.37 -21.31 9.99
CA LYS A 7 -23.59 -20.62 8.72
C LYS A 7 -22.71 -19.37 8.58
N ASN A 8 -22.62 -18.54 9.61
CA ASN A 8 -21.76 -17.36 9.60
C ASN A 8 -20.29 -17.71 9.35
N ILE A 9 -19.79 -18.80 9.93
CA ILE A 9 -18.41 -19.27 9.69
C ILE A 9 -18.23 -19.75 8.24
N GLN A 10 -19.20 -20.50 7.69
CA GLN A 10 -19.15 -20.96 6.30
C GLN A 10 -19.18 -19.78 5.31
N ASP A 11 -20.06 -18.81 5.55
CA ASP A 11 -20.18 -17.61 4.72
C ASP A 11 -18.89 -16.77 4.81
N TRP A 12 -18.34 -16.60 6.02
CA TRP A 12 -17.07 -15.90 6.21
C TRP A 12 -15.92 -16.55 5.43
N VAL A 13 -15.78 -17.88 5.49
CA VAL A 13 -14.75 -18.63 4.73
C VAL A 13 -14.96 -18.48 3.22
N THR A 14 -16.21 -18.48 2.76
CA THR A 14 -16.56 -18.30 1.34
C THR A 14 -16.13 -16.92 0.84
N VAL A 15 -16.43 -15.87 1.61
CA VAL A 15 -16.02 -14.49 1.30
C VAL A 15 -14.49 -14.36 1.31
N ASP A 16 -13.81 -14.89 2.33
CA ASP A 16 -12.34 -14.83 2.44
C ASP A 16 -11.65 -15.52 1.25
N ASN A 17 -12.13 -16.70 0.85
CA ASN A 17 -11.65 -17.41 -0.34
C ASN A 17 -11.81 -16.56 -1.61
N ARG A 18 -12.97 -15.91 -1.79
CA ARG A 18 -13.22 -15.06 -2.96
C ARG A 18 -12.31 -13.85 -2.99
N ILE A 19 -12.09 -13.19 -1.85
CA ILE A 19 -11.15 -12.07 -1.71
C ILE A 19 -9.74 -12.52 -2.09
N LYS A 20 -9.29 -13.68 -1.62
CA LYS A 20 -7.97 -14.24 -1.96
C LYS A 20 -7.79 -14.41 -3.47
N THR A 21 -8.76 -15.02 -4.16
CA THR A 21 -8.70 -15.22 -5.61
C THR A 21 -8.68 -13.90 -6.37
N LEU A 22 -9.55 -12.95 -6.00
CA LEU A 22 -9.60 -11.62 -6.64
C LEU A 22 -8.29 -10.86 -6.43
N ASN A 23 -7.70 -10.93 -5.23
CA ASN A 23 -6.41 -10.29 -4.94
C ASN A 23 -5.27 -10.88 -5.79
N GLN A 24 -5.27 -12.19 -6.05
CA GLN A 24 -4.30 -12.82 -6.95
C GLN A 24 -4.46 -12.31 -8.39
N GLN A 25 -5.70 -12.22 -8.89
CA GLN A 25 -5.97 -11.68 -10.22
C GLN A 25 -5.56 -10.20 -10.33
N VAL A 26 -5.91 -9.39 -9.33
CA VAL A 26 -5.51 -7.97 -9.25
C VAL A 26 -3.99 -7.82 -9.22
N LYS A 27 -3.27 -8.72 -8.52
CA LYS A 27 -1.80 -8.72 -8.51
C LYS A 27 -1.24 -8.92 -9.93
N GLY A 28 -1.70 -9.93 -10.65
CA GLY A 28 -1.25 -10.17 -12.04
C GLY A 28 -1.58 -9.01 -12.98
N LEU A 29 -2.77 -8.42 -12.86
CA LEU A 29 -3.15 -7.24 -13.65
C LEU A 29 -2.26 -6.02 -13.35
N ARG A 30 -1.89 -5.81 -12.08
CA ARG A 30 -0.97 -4.73 -11.69
C ARG A 30 0.42 -4.93 -12.27
N GLU A 31 0.94 -6.16 -12.20
CA GLU A 31 2.25 -6.51 -12.77
C GLU A 31 2.28 -6.28 -14.29
N ASN A 32 1.27 -6.79 -15.01
CA ASN A 32 1.15 -6.60 -16.44
C ASN A 32 1.02 -5.11 -16.81
N ARG A 33 0.17 -4.36 -16.09
CA ARG A 33 0.02 -2.92 -16.32
C ARG A 33 1.34 -2.18 -16.11
N ASN A 34 2.10 -2.49 -15.06
CA ASN A 34 3.39 -1.86 -14.82
C ASN A 34 4.40 -2.17 -15.92
N LEU A 35 4.43 -3.41 -16.42
CA LEU A 35 5.26 -3.80 -17.56
C LEU A 35 4.90 -3.00 -18.81
N LEU A 36 3.60 -2.87 -19.12
CA LEU A 36 3.12 -2.05 -20.24
C LEU A 36 3.48 -0.58 -20.05
N THR A 37 3.28 -0.02 -18.85
CA THR A 37 3.67 1.36 -18.54
C THR A 37 5.13 1.61 -18.86
N ASN A 38 6.04 0.73 -18.41
CA ASN A 38 7.46 0.88 -18.68
C ASN A 38 7.77 0.81 -20.18
N ASN A 39 7.19 -0.15 -20.90
CA ASN A 39 7.41 -0.28 -22.35
C ASN A 39 6.93 0.95 -23.12
N ILE A 40 5.73 1.45 -22.79
CA ILE A 40 5.16 2.64 -23.44
C ILE A 40 6.00 3.87 -23.09
N PHE A 41 6.43 4.02 -21.84
CA PHE A 41 7.23 5.16 -21.40
C PHE A 41 8.61 5.18 -22.08
N THR A 42 9.31 4.03 -22.13
CA THR A 42 10.59 3.89 -22.85
C THR A 42 10.43 4.23 -24.32
N TYR A 43 9.35 3.79 -24.97
CA TYR A 43 9.08 4.17 -26.36
C TYR A 43 8.83 5.68 -26.49
N ALA A 44 8.07 6.28 -25.58
CA ALA A 44 7.78 7.70 -25.60
C ALA A 44 9.06 8.55 -25.43
N GLU A 45 9.95 8.20 -24.50
CA GLU A 45 11.24 8.87 -24.31
C GLU A 45 12.15 8.75 -25.55
N ASN A 46 12.26 7.54 -26.12
CA ASN A 46 13.09 7.30 -27.30
C ASN A 46 12.62 8.05 -28.56
N ASN A 47 11.37 8.51 -28.58
CA ASN A 47 10.76 9.22 -29.70
C ASN A 47 10.38 10.68 -29.34
N SER A 48 10.83 11.20 -28.19
CA SER A 48 10.55 12.56 -27.72
C SER A 48 9.04 12.89 -27.63
N LEU A 49 8.25 11.94 -27.14
CA LEU A 49 6.79 12.02 -26.98
C LEU A 49 6.36 12.29 -25.52
N GLU A 50 7.25 12.77 -24.65
CA GLU A 50 7.01 12.91 -23.21
C GLU A 50 5.87 13.90 -22.90
N ASN A 51 5.61 14.84 -23.81
CA ASN A 51 4.51 15.81 -23.68
C ASN A 51 3.24 15.41 -24.46
N ALA A 52 3.25 14.26 -25.13
CA ALA A 52 2.12 13.80 -25.91
C ALA A 52 0.90 13.47 -25.03
N VAL A 53 -0.29 13.72 -25.59
CA VAL A 53 -1.58 13.38 -24.99
C VAL A 53 -2.29 12.42 -25.93
N ILE A 54 -2.57 11.21 -25.45
CA ILE A 54 -3.25 10.17 -26.22
C ILE A 54 -4.73 10.20 -25.83
N GLN A 55 -5.62 10.39 -26.81
CA GLN A 55 -7.07 10.32 -26.59
C GLN A 55 -7.53 8.87 -26.68
N ILE A 56 -8.36 8.45 -25.73
CA ILE A 56 -9.00 7.13 -25.66
C ILE A 56 -10.51 7.32 -25.48
N SER A 57 -11.29 6.26 -25.66
CA SER A 57 -12.76 6.35 -25.64
C SER A 57 -13.34 6.88 -24.32
N ASP A 58 -12.65 6.66 -23.20
CA ASP A 58 -13.05 7.08 -21.86
C ASP A 58 -12.20 8.23 -21.28
N GLY A 59 -11.38 8.89 -22.10
CA GLY A 59 -10.61 10.06 -21.65
C GLY A 59 -9.28 10.25 -22.37
N LYS A 60 -8.25 10.65 -21.61
CA LYS A 60 -6.92 10.92 -22.15
C LYS A 60 -5.82 10.37 -21.26
N LEU A 61 -4.74 9.93 -21.88
CA LEU A 61 -3.50 9.51 -21.23
C LEU A 61 -2.43 10.58 -21.45
N LYS A 62 -1.70 10.91 -20.39
CA LYS A 62 -0.54 11.80 -20.42
C LYS A 62 0.63 11.11 -19.75
N PHE A 63 1.82 11.23 -20.33
CA PHE A 63 3.05 10.79 -19.70
C PHE A 63 3.42 11.73 -18.55
N GLN A 64 3.68 11.16 -17.38
CA GLN A 64 4.06 11.92 -16.20
C GLN A 64 5.04 11.13 -15.34
N ASN A 65 6.05 11.84 -14.85
CA ASN A 65 6.94 11.34 -13.80
C ASN A 65 6.28 11.61 -12.44
N VAL A 66 6.01 10.55 -11.68
CA VAL A 66 5.44 10.65 -10.34
C VAL A 66 6.54 10.40 -9.32
N LYS A 67 6.87 11.42 -8.53
CA LYS A 67 7.75 11.27 -7.37
C LYS A 67 6.91 10.81 -6.18
N GLN A 68 7.06 9.56 -5.77
CA GLN A 68 6.41 9.06 -4.55
C GLN A 68 7.32 9.33 -3.36
N THR A 69 6.85 10.14 -2.41
CA THR A 69 7.54 10.36 -1.14
C THR A 69 7.23 9.21 -0.19
N SER A 70 8.25 8.69 0.50
CA SER A 70 8.08 7.61 1.46
C SER A 70 7.20 8.06 2.65
N PRO A 71 6.41 7.16 3.25
CA PRO A 71 5.65 7.49 4.45
C PRO A 71 6.59 7.79 5.61
N ILE A 72 6.15 8.67 6.51
CA ILE A 72 6.90 8.99 7.72
C ILE A 72 6.82 7.78 8.67
N THR A 73 7.93 7.05 8.76
CA THR A 73 8.09 5.91 9.67
C THR A 73 8.73 6.36 10.97
N PHE A 74 8.50 5.62 12.07
CA PHE A 74 9.22 5.87 13.33
C PHE A 74 10.73 5.78 13.17
N LYS A 75 11.21 4.93 12.25
CA LYS A 75 12.63 4.84 11.91
C LYS A 75 13.14 6.16 11.35
N LEU A 76 12.47 6.71 10.34
CA LEU A 76 12.83 8.01 9.74
C LEU A 76 12.78 9.14 10.78
N VAL A 77 11.73 9.18 11.62
CA VAL A 77 11.62 10.18 12.67
C VAL A 77 12.76 10.07 13.67
N LYS A 78 13.14 8.84 14.07
CA LYS A 78 14.27 8.62 14.98
C LYS A 78 15.59 9.06 14.36
N GLU A 79 15.87 8.65 13.12
CA GLU A 79 17.08 9.05 12.38
C GLU A 79 17.23 10.58 12.33
N VAL A 80 16.15 11.29 11.98
CA VAL A 80 16.16 12.77 11.94
C VAL A 80 16.36 13.38 13.33
N LEU A 81 15.76 12.79 14.37
CA LEU A 81 15.93 13.28 15.74
C LEU A 81 17.34 13.03 16.28
N ASP A 82 17.95 11.89 15.97
CA ASP A 82 19.34 11.57 16.32
C ASP A 82 20.34 12.53 15.62
N GLU A 83 20.05 12.94 14.38
CA GLU A 83 20.83 13.96 13.67
C GLU A 83 20.70 15.36 14.30
N CYS A 84 19.52 15.69 14.84
CA CYS A 84 19.21 17.01 15.38
C CYS A 84 19.56 17.16 16.86
N ILE A 85 19.54 16.07 17.64
CA ILE A 85 19.67 16.06 19.10
C ILE A 85 20.81 15.10 19.47
N LYS A 86 21.92 15.64 19.97
CA LYS A 86 23.11 14.85 20.39
C LYS A 86 22.94 14.03 21.67
N ASN A 87 21.70 13.83 22.11
CA ASN A 87 21.38 13.11 23.33
C ASN A 87 20.32 12.04 23.04
N ASP A 88 20.80 10.81 22.94
CA ASP A 88 20.01 9.62 22.61
C ASP A 88 18.85 9.38 23.60
N GLU A 89 19.02 9.72 24.88
CA GLU A 89 17.97 9.56 25.89
C GLU A 89 16.77 10.48 25.62
N HIS A 90 17.04 11.71 25.15
CA HIS A 90 15.98 12.65 24.78
C HIS A 90 15.25 12.19 23.52
N VAL A 91 15.97 11.67 22.52
CA VAL A 91 15.35 11.14 21.30
C VAL A 91 14.43 9.97 21.63
N GLU A 92 14.89 9.04 22.45
CA GLU A 92 14.07 7.89 22.86
C GLU A 92 12.84 8.32 23.67
N THR A 93 12.97 9.34 24.53
CA THR A 93 11.84 9.93 25.27
C THR A 93 10.80 10.52 24.32
N ILE A 94 11.22 11.26 23.29
CA ILE A 94 10.33 11.86 22.29
C ILE A 94 9.62 10.77 21.48
N ILE A 95 10.34 9.75 21.01
CA ILE A 95 9.77 8.64 20.26
C ILE A 95 8.70 7.91 21.09
N ASN A 96 8.97 7.68 22.38
CA ASN A 96 8.02 7.02 23.27
C ASN A 96 6.80 7.91 23.57
N ALA A 97 6.97 9.22 23.72
CA ALA A 97 5.85 10.15 23.84
C ALA A 97 4.94 10.12 22.60
N ILE A 98 5.52 10.07 21.39
CA ILE A 98 4.75 9.95 20.14
C ILE A 98 3.98 8.63 20.10
N LYS A 99 4.61 7.51 20.47
CA LYS A 99 3.93 6.20 20.53
C LYS A 99 2.75 6.23 21.51
N ASN A 100 2.94 6.80 22.69
CA ASN A 100 1.91 6.84 23.74
C ASN A 100 0.74 7.77 23.37
N LYS A 101 0.99 8.84 22.62
CA LYS A 101 -0.05 9.77 22.18
C LYS A 101 -0.85 9.26 20.97
N ARG A 102 -0.33 8.28 20.22
CA ARG A 102 -1.07 7.69 19.10
C ARG A 102 -2.25 6.88 19.63
N GLU A 103 -3.45 7.28 19.22
CA GLU A 103 -4.67 6.55 19.53
C GLU A 103 -4.64 5.15 18.89
N SER A 104 -4.93 4.14 19.70
CA SER A 104 -5.15 2.77 19.23
C SER A 104 -6.64 2.47 19.26
N LYS A 105 -7.15 1.89 18.17
CA LYS A 105 -8.53 1.41 18.07
C LYS A 105 -8.52 -0.10 18.10
N VAL A 106 -9.28 -0.69 19.03
CA VAL A 106 -9.50 -2.14 19.08
C VAL A 106 -10.58 -2.49 18.06
N SER A 107 -10.28 -3.44 17.16
CA SER A 107 -11.23 -4.03 16.23
C SER A 107 -11.24 -5.55 16.37
N TYR A 108 -12.40 -6.16 16.19
CA TYR A 108 -12.52 -7.62 16.11
C TYR A 108 -12.07 -8.09 14.73
N ASP A 109 -11.27 -9.14 14.71
CA ASP A 109 -10.76 -9.76 13.49
C ASP A 109 -10.76 -11.29 13.62
N ILE A 110 -10.91 -11.97 12.48
CA ILE A 110 -10.81 -13.44 12.39
C ILE A 110 -9.58 -13.74 11.54
N LYS A 111 -8.53 -14.26 12.18
CA LYS A 111 -7.28 -14.57 11.51
C LYS A 111 -7.30 -15.99 10.94
N ARG A 112 -7.07 -16.11 9.63
CA ARG A 112 -6.80 -17.40 8.96
C ARG A 112 -5.30 -17.71 8.99
N THR A 113 -4.96 -18.94 9.38
CA THR A 113 -3.58 -19.46 9.35
C THR A 113 -3.51 -20.61 8.34
N TYR A 114 -2.42 -20.69 7.58
CA TYR A 114 -2.14 -21.79 6.66
C TYR A 114 -1.07 -22.69 7.29
N SER A 115 -1.27 -24.00 7.22
CA SER A 115 -0.28 -25.02 7.56
C SER A 115 0.62 -25.31 6.36
#